data_AF-A0A4Y1ZJH2-F1
#
_entry.id   AF-A0A4Y1ZJH2-F1
#
_cell.length_a   1.000
_cell.length_b   1.000
_cell.length_c   1.000
_cell.angle_alpha   90.00
_cell.angle_beta   90.00
_cell.angle_gamma   90.00
#
_symmetry.space_group_name_H-M   'P 1'
#
loop_
_entity.id
_entity.type
_entity.pdbx_description
1 polymer ?
#
loop_
_entity_poly.entity_id
_entity_poly.type
_entity_poly.pdbx_seq_one_letter_code
_entity_poly.pdbx_strand_id
1 'polypeptide(L)'
;MAYLSKGKKIDLFNLASELRIDVTSHDKIIDLHDKITKSTFFKDNEQFVKDTFNNVVDERKKLEEAEVKKVETEKQHLAEERAFELEKLRLQ
;
A
#
# COMPACT_ATOMS: atom_id res chain seq x y z
N MET A 1 18.56 9.43 -0.93
CA MET A 1 17.51 10.45 -1.01
C MET A 1 16.44 10.16 0.03
N ALA A 2 16.07 11.13 0.87
CA ALA A 2 15.30 10.86 2.10
C ALA A 2 13.79 10.57 1.89
N TYR A 3 13.24 10.74 0.68
CA TYR A 3 11.81 10.52 0.48
C TYR A 3 11.46 9.06 0.14
N LEU A 4 12.31 8.35 -0.61
CA LEU A 4 12.09 6.94 -0.96
C LEU A 4 12.07 6.02 0.28
N SER A 5 12.70 6.44 1.39
CA SER A 5 12.66 5.71 2.65
C SER A 5 11.32 5.79 3.39
N LYS A 6 10.35 6.58 2.90
CA LYS A 6 9.01 6.70 3.50
C LYS A 6 8.08 5.53 3.14
N GLY A 7 8.40 4.78 2.09
CA GLY A 7 7.59 3.68 1.59
C GLY A 7 8.06 2.30 2.05
N LYS A 8 7.23 1.30 1.81
CA LYS A 8 7.54 -0.13 1.98
C LYS A 8 8.31 -0.64 0.76
N LYS A 9 8.91 -1.85 0.86
CA LYS A 9 9.56 -2.52 -0.28
C LYS A 9 8.65 -2.58 -1.52
N ILE A 10 7.37 -2.89 -1.32
CA ILE A 10 6.39 -2.99 -2.40
C ILE A 10 6.16 -1.65 -3.11
N ASP A 11 6.25 -0.52 -2.40
CA ASP A 11 6.09 0.81 -2.99
C ASP A 11 7.26 1.11 -3.93
N LEU A 12 8.48 0.74 -3.54
CA LEU A 12 9.68 0.88 -4.37
C LEU A 12 9.63 -0.06 -5.59
N PHE A 13 9.12 -1.27 -5.41
CA PHE A 13 8.95 -2.23 -6.49
C PHE A 13 7.95 -1.72 -7.53
N ASN A 14 6.80 -1.22 -7.08
CA ASN A 14 5.76 -0.66 -7.95
C ASN A 14 6.26 0.59 -8.67
N LEU A 15 6.95 1.49 -7.96
CA LEU A 15 7.60 2.64 -8.58
C LEU A 15 8.58 2.21 -9.68
N ALA A 16 9.48 1.26 -9.40
CA ALA A 16 10.43 0.79 -10.39
C ALA A 16 9.72 0.19 -11.63
N SER A 17 8.65 -0.59 -11.42
CA SER A 17 7.82 -1.12 -12.49
C SER A 17 7.17 -0.01 -13.33
N GLU A 18 6.63 1.03 -12.70
CA GLU A 18 6.01 2.17 -13.37
C GLU A 18 7.02 2.99 -14.18
N LEU A 19 8.23 3.15 -13.64
CA LEU A 19 9.37 3.79 -14.30
C LEU A 19 10.08 2.89 -15.33
N ARG A 20 9.60 1.67 -15.55
CA ARG A 20 10.20 0.67 -16.46
C ARG A 20 11.66 0.35 -16.13
N ILE A 21 11.99 0.34 -14.85
CA ILE A 21 13.31 -0.04 -14.32
C ILE A 21 13.30 -1.53 -14.01
N ASP A 22 14.31 -2.25 -14.52
CA ASP A 22 14.42 -3.70 -14.34
C ASP A 22 14.65 -4.09 -12.87
N VAL A 23 13.62 -4.67 -12.27
CA VAL A 23 13.63 -5.17 -10.89
C VAL A 23 13.16 -6.62 -10.81
N THR A 24 13.62 -7.32 -9.79
CA THR A 24 13.25 -8.71 -9.51
C THR A 24 12.70 -8.83 -8.09
N SER A 25 11.94 -9.89 -7.82
CA SER A 25 11.44 -10.17 -6.47
C SER A 25 12.55 -10.35 -5.43
N HIS A 26 13.75 -10.74 -5.87
CA HIS A 26 14.94 -10.94 -5.02
C HIS A 26 15.64 -9.63 -4.64
N ASP A 27 15.40 -8.54 -5.36
CA ASP A 27 15.99 -7.24 -5.05
C ASP A 27 15.61 -6.81 -3.63
N LYS A 28 16.60 -6.42 -2.83
CA LYS A 28 16.39 -5.85 -1.50
C LYS A 28 15.98 -4.38 -1.63
N ILE A 29 15.54 -3.79 -0.52
CA ILE A 29 15.19 -2.36 -0.48
C ILE A 29 16.35 -1.49 -0.98
N ILE A 30 17.58 -1.82 -0.59
CA ILE A 30 18.77 -1.09 -1.05
C ILE A 30 19.00 -1.25 -2.55
N ASP A 31 18.79 -2.43 -3.11
CA ASP A 31 18.95 -2.69 -4.55
C ASP A 31 17.91 -1.89 -5.35
N LEU A 32 16.65 -1.87 -4.89
CA LEU A 32 15.58 -1.07 -5.50
C LEU A 32 15.89 0.42 -5.45
N HIS A 33 16.31 0.93 -4.29
CA HIS A 33 16.68 2.34 -4.13
C HIS A 33 17.83 2.70 -5.07
N ASP A 34 18.87 1.86 -5.15
CA ASP A 34 20.01 2.09 -6.02
C ASP A 34 19.63 2.06 -7.50
N LYS A 35 18.84 1.08 -7.94
CA LYS A 35 18.36 1.00 -9.33
C LYS A 35 17.53 2.22 -9.72
N ILE A 36 16.63 2.68 -8.84
CA ILE A 36 15.81 3.88 -9.07
C ILE A 36 16.70 5.11 -9.19
N THR A 37 17.52 5.37 -8.15
CA THR A 37 18.29 6.62 -8.04
C THR A 37 19.47 6.70 -9.02
N LYS A 38 20.01 5.57 -9.48
CA LYS A 38 21.09 5.53 -10.49
C LYS A 38 20.56 5.47 -11.92
N SER A 39 19.24 5.38 -12.13
CA SER A 39 18.67 5.43 -13.47
C SER A 39 18.85 6.82 -14.10
N THR A 40 19.07 6.86 -15.41
CA THR A 40 19.11 8.12 -16.15
C THR A 40 17.78 8.87 -16.06
N PHE A 41 16.67 8.12 -16.08
CA PHE A 41 15.33 8.68 -15.93
C PHE A 41 15.18 9.49 -14.64
N PHE A 42 15.66 8.96 -13.51
CA PHE A 42 15.60 9.66 -12.22
C PHE A 42 16.35 10.99 -12.27
N LYS A 43 17.55 11.01 -12.85
CA LYS A 43 18.39 12.21 -12.92
C LYS A 43 17.69 13.37 -13.64
N ASP A 44 16.96 13.05 -14.71
CA ASP A 44 16.30 14.07 -15.54
C ASP A 44 14.87 14.39 -15.06
N ASN A 45 14.28 13.55 -14.19
CA ASN A 45 12.86 13.59 -13.82
C ASN A 45 12.60 13.43 -12.31
N GLU A 46 13.51 13.88 -11.44
CA GLU A 46 13.43 13.62 -9.99
C GLU A 46 12.09 14.03 -9.36
N GLN A 47 11.56 15.20 -9.72
CA GLN A 47 10.29 15.68 -9.17
C GLN A 47 9.11 14.80 -9.61
N PHE A 48 9.08 14.36 -10.88
CA PHE A 48 8.09 13.40 -11.36
C PHE A 48 8.18 12.08 -10.60
N VAL A 49 9.40 11.54 -10.42
CA VAL A 49 9.60 10.29 -9.66
C VAL A 49 9.08 10.43 -8.22
N LYS A 50 9.31 11.58 -7.59
CA LYS A 50 8.82 11.87 -6.25
C LYS A 50 7.28 11.91 -6.19
N ASP A 51 6.64 12.53 -7.16
CA ASP A 51 5.18 12.61 -7.22
C ASP A 51 4.55 11.25 -7.51
N THR A 52 5.10 10.48 -8.45
CA THR A 52 4.72 9.09 -8.70
C THR A 52 4.86 8.23 -7.45
N PHE A 53 5.99 8.36 -6.73
CA PHE A 53 6.21 7.60 -5.49
C PHE A 53 5.17 7.93 -4.41
N ASN A 54 4.82 9.21 -4.24
CA ASN A 54 3.80 9.60 -3.28
C ASN A 54 2.44 9.01 -3.65
N ASN A 55 2.06 9.02 -4.93
CA ASN A 55 0.82 8.41 -5.40
C ASN A 55 0.78 6.90 -5.10
N VAL A 56 1.87 6.16 -5.40
CA VAL A 56 1.99 4.72 -5.08
C VAL A 56 1.79 4.46 -3.59
N VAL A 57 2.45 5.26 -2.73
CA VAL A 57 2.34 5.12 -1.27
C VAL A 57 0.91 5.42 -0.79
N ASP A 58 0.27 6.45 -1.33
CA ASP A 58 -1.07 6.86 -0.93
C ASP A 58 -2.14 5.89 -1.41
N GLU A 59 -2.01 5.33 -2.62
CA GLU A 59 -2.89 4.27 -3.12
C GLU A 59 -2.83 3.03 -2.23
N ARG A 60 -1.62 2.59 -1.86
CA ARG A 60 -1.46 1.45 -0.94
C ARG A 60 -2.15 1.74 0.40
N LYS A 61 -1.95 2.91 0.99
CA LYS A 61 -2.60 3.27 2.27
C LYS A 61 -4.12 3.28 2.16
N LYS A 62 -4.67 3.84 1.07
CA LYS A 62 -6.12 3.84 0.83
C LYS A 62 -6.69 2.42 0.75
N LEU A 63 -5.98 1.49 0.09
CA LEU A 63 -6.38 0.08 0.02
C LEU A 63 -6.30 -0.60 1.39
N GLU A 64 -5.22 -0.36 2.15
CA GLU A 64 -5.06 -0.89 3.52
C GLU A 64 -6.19 -0.37 4.45
N GLU A 65 -6.52 0.91 4.38
CA GLU A 65 -7.62 1.52 5.15
C GLU A 65 -9.00 0.99 4.76
N ALA A 66 -9.24 0.80 3.46
CA ALA A 66 -10.51 0.26 2.95
C ALA A 66 -10.73 -1.19 3.43
N GLU A 67 -9.68 -2.01 3.44
CA GLU A 67 -9.75 -3.39 3.92
C GLU A 67 -10.04 -3.45 5.43
N VAL A 68 -9.37 -2.60 6.22
CA VAL A 68 -9.64 -2.49 7.67
C VAL A 68 -11.10 -2.12 7.92
N LYS A 69 -11.61 -1.08 7.25
CA LYS A 69 -13.01 -0.65 7.39
C LYS A 69 -13.99 -1.74 7.03
N LYS A 70 -13.74 -2.48 5.93
CA LYS A 70 -14.59 -3.59 5.50
C LYS A 70 -14.68 -4.67 6.58
N VAL A 71 -13.53 -5.08 7.13
CA VAL A 71 -13.47 -6.08 8.21
C VAL A 71 -14.18 -5.60 9.48
N GLU A 72 -14.05 -4.33 9.83
CA GLU A 72 -14.75 -3.75 10.99
C GLU A 72 -16.27 -3.73 10.79
N THR A 73 -16.75 -3.33 9.61
CA THR A 73 -18.18 -3.35 9.27
C THR A 73 -18.75 -4.76 9.30
N GLU A 74 -18.05 -5.75 8.74
CA GLU A 74 -18.50 -7.16 8.76
C GLU A 74 -18.59 -7.71 10.20
N LYS A 75 -17.63 -7.35 11.07
CA LYS A 75 -17.67 -7.73 12.49
C LYS A 75 -18.83 -7.09 13.24
N GLN A 76 -19.13 -5.82 12.96
CA GLN A 76 -20.27 -5.12 13.55
C GLN A 76 -21.59 -5.79 13.14
N HIS A 77 -21.78 -6.05 11.85
CA HIS A 77 -22.98 -6.71 11.34
C HIS A 77 -23.19 -8.10 11.97
N LEU A 78 -22.12 -8.90 12.08
CA LEU A 78 -22.18 -10.21 12.74
C LEU A 78 -22.51 -10.10 14.24
N ALA A 79 -22.01 -9.08 14.92
CA ALA A 79 -22.31 -8.86 16.33
C ALA A 79 -23.78 -8.43 16.53
N GLU A 80 -24.30 -7.57 15.66
CA GLU A 80 -25.70 -7.16 15.64
C GLU A 80 -26.65 -8.35 15.37
N GLU A 81 -26.32 -9.18 14.38
CA GLU A 81 -27.08 -10.39 14.04
C GLU A 81 -27.13 -11.38 15.22
N ARG A 82 -25.99 -11.65 15.87
CA ARG A 82 -25.95 -12.48 17.07
C ARG A 82 -26.73 -11.89 18.23
N ALA A 83 -26.67 -10.58 18.44
CA ALA A 83 -27.43 -9.92 19.50
C ALA A 83 -28.94 -10.04 19.24
N PHE A 84 -29.37 -9.87 18.00
CA PHE A 84 -30.76 -10.04 17.59
C PHE A 84 -31.25 -11.49 17.79
N GLU A 85 -30.47 -12.50 17.40
CA GLU A 85 -30.81 -13.91 17.61
C GLU A 85 -30.95 -14.25 19.11
N LEU A 86 -30.04 -13.75 19.95
CA LEU A 86 -30.11 -13.94 21.40
C LEU A 86 -31.34 -13.29 22.02
N GLU A 87 -31.72 -12.09 21.57
CA GLU A 87 -32.93 -11.42 22.04
C GLU A 87 -34.20 -12.19 21.63
N LYS A 88 -34.24 -12.71 20.41
CA LYS A 88 -35.35 -13.55 19.95
C LYS A 88 -35.54 -14.80 20.83
N LEU A 89 -34.45 -15.44 21.25
CA LEU A 89 -34.49 -16.59 22.16
C LEU A 89 -34.95 -16.21 23.58
N ARG A 90 -34.63 -15.00 24.06
CA ARG A 90 -35.06 -14.52 25.37
C ARG A 90 -36.57 -14.26 25.47
N LEU A 91 -37.20 -13.91 24.35
CA LEU A 91 -38.62 -13.55 24.28
C LEU A 91 -39.54 -14.77 24.03
N GLN A 92 -38.98 -15.99 23.94
CA GLN A 92 -39.72 -17.26 23.85
C GLN A 92 -39.90 -17.91 25.22
#